data_AF-G7V939-F1
#
_entry.id   AF-G7V939-F1
#
_cell.length_a   1.000
_cell.length_b   1.000
_cell.length_c   1.000
_cell.angle_alpha   90.00
_cell.angle_beta   90.00
_cell.angle_gamma   90.00
#
_symmetry.space_group_name_H-M   'P 1'
#
loop_
_entity.id
_entity.type
_entity.pdbx_description
1 polymer ?
#
loop_
_entity_poly.entity_id
_entity_poly.type
_entity_poly.pdbx_seq_one_letter_code
_entity_poly.pdbx_strand_id
1 'polypeptide(L)'
;MIVKSKVKPQYTSNFLKDMNKYMVAVMVWSLIWVISIKYIGFFVASVTSMWMIQWSLSSDRDLKSAVKFLAVSVGCVFVIYYTFTKYLYIFFPEGFLF
;
A
#
# COMPACT_ATOMS: atom_id res chain seq x y z
N MET A 1 -7.45 -0.23 38.71
CA MET A 1 -7.94 -1.46 38.06
C MET A 1 -7.13 -1.67 36.78
N ILE A 2 -6.06 -2.47 36.82
CA ILE A 2 -5.20 -2.73 35.66
C ILE A 2 -5.85 -3.87 34.89
N VAL A 3 -6.52 -3.56 33.78
CA VAL A 3 -7.08 -4.57 32.89
C VAL A 3 -5.90 -5.35 32.31
N LYS A 4 -5.68 -6.57 32.82
CA LYS A 4 -4.73 -7.54 32.25
C LYS A 4 -5.19 -7.85 30.83
N SER A 5 -4.59 -7.16 29.86
CA SER A 5 -4.69 -7.49 28.44
C SER A 5 -4.30 -8.96 28.25
N LYS A 6 -5.17 -9.75 27.62
CA LYS A 6 -4.91 -11.15 27.22
C LYS A 6 -3.93 -11.25 26.04
N VAL A 7 -3.34 -10.15 25.59
CA VAL A 7 -2.37 -10.13 24.50
C VAL A 7 -0.99 -10.43 25.07
N LYS A 8 -0.46 -11.63 24.79
CA LYS A 8 0.93 -11.96 25.11
C LYS A 8 1.85 -11.00 24.33
N PRO A 9 2.69 -10.20 24.99
CA PRO A 9 3.66 -9.37 24.27
C PRO A 9 4.66 -10.30 23.56
N GLN A 10 4.69 -10.26 22.23
CA GLN A 10 5.74 -10.89 21.44
C GLN A 10 6.99 -10.01 21.53
N TYR A 11 7.97 -10.45 22.31
CA TYR A 11 9.29 -9.83 22.35
C TYR A 11 10.11 -10.35 21.17
N THR A 12 10.27 -9.52 20.14
CA THR A 12 11.22 -9.77 19.05
C THR A 12 12.58 -9.25 19.49
N SER A 13 13.55 -10.14 19.72
CA SER A 13 14.89 -9.74 20.20
C SER A 13 15.68 -8.95 19.17
N ASN A 14 15.39 -9.14 17.88
CA ASN A 14 15.99 -8.40 16.77
C ASN A 14 14.95 -8.19 15.66
N PHE A 15 14.28 -7.04 15.67
CA PHE A 15 13.26 -6.68 14.66
C PHE A 15 13.73 -6.93 13.22
N LEU A 16 14.98 -6.56 12.90
CA LEU A 16 15.58 -6.76 11.58
C LEU A 16 15.80 -8.23 11.21
N LYS A 17 16.08 -9.10 12.19
CA LYS A 17 16.35 -10.52 11.97
C LYS A 17 15.06 -11.31 11.73
N ASP A 18 13.95 -10.83 12.28
CA ASP A 18 12.62 -11.44 12.15
C ASP A 18 11.85 -10.92 10.92
N MET A 19 12.45 -10.02 10.12
CA MET A 19 11.80 -9.48 8.92
C MET A 19 11.69 -10.52 7.81
N ASN A 20 10.45 -10.84 7.43
CA ASN A 20 10.18 -11.65 6.24
C ASN A 20 10.39 -10.81 4.96
N LYS A 21 10.82 -11.45 3.86
CA LYS A 21 11.03 -10.85 2.54
C LYS A 21 9.84 -10.02 2.05
N TYR A 22 8.61 -10.46 2.35
CA TYR A 22 7.39 -9.74 1.97
C TYR A 22 7.25 -8.43 2.74
N MET A 23 7.65 -8.41 4.01
CA MET A 23 7.64 -7.22 4.86
C MET A 23 8.63 -6.18 4.34
N VAL A 24 9.84 -6.63 3.98
CA VAL A 24 10.86 -5.79 3.33
C VAL A 24 10.32 -5.21 2.02
N ALA A 25 9.69 -6.04 1.19
CA ALA A 25 9.13 -5.58 -0.08
C ALA A 25 8.06 -4.50 0.10
N VAL A 26 7.15 -4.67 1.07
CA VAL A 26 6.14 -3.64 1.40
C VAL A 26 6.80 -2.34 1.84
N MET A 27 7.83 -2.40 2.70
CA MET A 27 8.55 -1.21 3.13
C MET A 27 9.19 -0.46 1.96
N VAL A 28 9.85 -1.19 1.05
CA VAL A 28 10.47 -0.60 -0.13
C VAL A 28 9.40 0.05 -1.03
N TRP A 29 8.30 -0.64 -1.31
CA TRP A 29 7.22 -0.08 -2.14
C TRP A 29 6.54 1.13 -1.51
N SER A 30 6.40 1.16 -0.18
CA SER A 30 5.90 2.33 0.55
C SER A 30 6.85 3.53 0.43
N LEU A 31 8.16 3.33 0.52
CA LEU A 31 9.14 4.40 0.33
C LEU A 31 9.11 4.94 -1.10
N ILE A 32 9.07 4.03 -2.09
CA ILE A 32 8.94 4.38 -3.51
C ILE A 32 7.67 5.22 -3.71
N TRP A 33 6.55 4.80 -3.14
CA TRP A 33 5.28 5.52 -3.23
C TRP A 33 5.39 6.97 -2.75
N VAL A 34 5.95 7.20 -1.55
CA VAL A 34 6.10 8.55 -0.98
C VAL A 34 6.90 9.47 -1.92
N ILE A 35 7.99 8.96 -2.49
CA ILE A 35 8.84 9.72 -3.40
C ILE A 35 8.10 9.96 -4.72
N SER A 36 7.44 8.94 -5.27
CA SER A 36 6.76 8.98 -6.57
C SER A 36 5.53 9.87 -6.60
N ILE A 37 4.79 10.03 -5.49
CA ILE A 37 3.58 10.87 -5.43
C ILE A 37 3.83 12.26 -5.97
N LYS A 38 4.95 12.89 -5.60
CA LYS A 38 5.26 14.27 -6.01
C LYS A 38 5.50 14.41 -7.52
N TYR A 39 5.98 13.36 -8.18
CA TYR A 39 6.34 13.41 -9.59
C TYR A 39 5.22 12.91 -10.49
N ILE A 40 4.62 11.77 -10.13
CA ILE A 40 3.68 11.04 -10.99
C ILE A 40 2.24 11.42 -10.66
N GLY A 41 1.97 11.77 -9.40
CA GLY A 41 0.63 12.10 -8.93
C GLY A 41 0.07 11.01 -8.02
N PHE A 42 -0.81 11.40 -7.09
CA PHE A 42 -1.31 10.51 -6.05
C PHE A 42 -2.00 9.27 -6.63
N PHE A 43 -2.81 9.44 -7.68
CA PHE A 43 -3.62 8.35 -8.23
C PHE A 43 -2.73 7.23 -8.79
N VAL A 44 -1.87 7.58 -9.76
CA VAL A 44 -1.01 6.60 -10.45
C VAL A 44 0.02 5.99 -9.50
N ALA A 45 0.62 6.79 -8.62
CA ALA A 45 1.55 6.29 -7.61
C ALA A 45 0.88 5.26 -6.70
N SER A 46 -0.34 5.57 -6.21
CA SER A 46 -1.09 4.67 -5.30
C SER A 46 -1.54 3.39 -5.99
N VAL A 47 -2.04 3.46 -7.22
CA VAL A 47 -2.41 2.27 -8.00
C VAL A 47 -1.20 1.36 -8.20
N THR A 48 -0.07 1.94 -8.63
CA THR A 48 1.15 1.17 -8.92
C THR A 48 1.71 0.53 -7.65
N SER A 49 1.80 1.29 -6.55
CA SER A 49 2.30 0.77 -5.28
C SER A 49 1.40 -0.33 -4.72
N MET A 50 0.08 -0.12 -4.71
CA MET A 50 -0.88 -1.12 -4.22
C MET A 50 -0.84 -2.40 -5.06
N TRP A 51 -0.76 -2.26 -6.39
CA TRP A 51 -0.64 -3.40 -7.29
C TRP A 51 0.66 -4.18 -7.06
N MET A 52 1.79 -3.48 -6.95
CA MET A 52 3.09 -4.10 -6.71
C MET A 52 3.19 -4.77 -5.34
N ILE A 53 2.57 -4.19 -4.31
CA ILE A 53 2.47 -4.80 -2.98
C ILE A 53 1.67 -6.10 -3.06
N GLN A 54 0.45 -6.06 -3.63
CA GLN A 54 -0.39 -7.26 -3.79
C GLN A 54 0.32 -8.34 -4.61
N TRP A 55 0.98 -7.95 -5.70
CA TRP A 55 1.79 -8.84 -6.50
C TRP A 55 2.97 -9.43 -5.73
N SER A 56 3.64 -8.63 -4.90
CA SER A 56 4.75 -9.08 -4.07
C SER A 56 4.30 -10.11 -3.03
N LEU A 57 3.14 -9.90 -2.40
CA LEU A 57 2.56 -10.81 -1.41
C LEU A 57 1.96 -12.09 -2.01
N SER A 58 1.50 -12.05 -3.26
CA SER A 58 0.93 -13.22 -3.92
C SER A 58 1.98 -14.33 -4.10
N SER A 59 1.63 -15.58 -3.73
CA SER A 59 2.46 -16.74 -4.06
C SER A 59 2.35 -17.10 -5.54
N ASP A 60 1.18 -16.87 -6.13
CA ASP A 60 0.92 -17.15 -7.54
C ASP A 60 1.35 -15.96 -8.39
N ARG A 61 2.32 -16.22 -9.27
CA ARG A 61 2.87 -15.28 -10.26
C ARG A 61 2.16 -15.41 -11.61
N ASP A 62 0.85 -15.65 -11.60
CA ASP A 62 0.05 -15.75 -12.81
C ASP A 62 -0.38 -14.36 -13.31
N LEU A 63 -0.31 -14.13 -14.62
CA LEU A 63 -0.79 -12.93 -15.30
C LEU A 63 -2.27 -12.67 -15.00
N LYS A 64 -3.09 -13.72 -14.90
CA LYS A 64 -4.52 -13.55 -14.55
C LYS A 64 -4.70 -12.92 -13.17
N SER A 65 -3.88 -13.34 -12.20
CA SER A 65 -3.87 -12.77 -10.86
C SER A 65 -3.33 -11.34 -10.87
N ALA A 66 -2.30 -11.05 -11.67
CA ALA A 66 -1.75 -9.71 -11.84
C ALA A 66 -2.82 -8.71 -12.30
N VAL A 67 -3.62 -9.09 -13.31
CA VAL A 67 -4.69 -8.25 -13.86
C VAL A 67 -5.80 -8.04 -12.83
N LYS A 68 -6.17 -9.07 -12.06
CA LYS A 68 -7.16 -8.94 -10.97
C LYS A 68 -6.67 -7.95 -9.91
N PHE A 69 -5.41 -8.05 -9.47
CA PHE A 69 -4.82 -7.13 -8.49
C PHE A 69 -4.76 -5.69 -9.02
N LEU A 70 -4.46 -5.52 -10.30
CA LEU A 70 -4.48 -4.21 -10.93
C LEU A 70 -5.90 -3.62 -10.94
N ALA A 71 -6.90 -4.40 -11.34
CA ALA A 71 -8.30 -3.97 -11.34
C ALA A 71 -8.79 -3.59 -9.94
N VAL A 72 -8.47 -4.39 -8.92
CA VAL A 72 -8.79 -4.10 -7.51
C VAL A 72 -8.07 -2.83 -7.05
N SER A 73 -6.79 -2.66 -7.37
CA SER A 73 -6.01 -1.48 -6.98
C SER A 73 -6.57 -0.20 -7.60
N VAL A 74 -6.91 -0.23 -8.90
CA VAL A 74 -7.58 0.89 -9.58
C VAL A 74 -8.91 1.20 -8.91
N GLY A 75 -9.75 0.20 -8.65
CA GLY A 75 -11.05 0.39 -8.00
C GLY A 75 -10.93 1.01 -6.61
N CYS A 76 -10.05 0.48 -5.76
CA CYS A 76 -9.83 1.01 -4.40
C CYS A 76 -9.32 2.45 -4.43
N VAL A 77 -8.28 2.73 -5.22
CA VAL A 77 -7.70 4.09 -5.29
C VAL A 77 -8.70 5.06 -5.89
N PHE A 78 -9.49 4.66 -6.88
CA PHE A 78 -10.58 5.47 -7.44
C PHE A 78 -11.63 5.82 -6.40
N VAL A 79 -12.11 4.85 -5.61
CA VAL A 79 -13.07 5.11 -4.54
C VAL A 79 -12.50 6.06 -3.50
N ILE A 80 -11.24 5.88 -3.09
CA ILE A 80 -10.56 6.78 -2.14
C ILE A 80 -10.47 8.18 -2.74
N TYR A 81 -9.90 8.32 -3.95
CA TYR A 81 -9.72 9.60 -4.60
C TYR A 81 -11.05 10.32 -4.78
N TYR A 82 -12.06 9.66 -5.36
CA TYR A 82 -13.39 10.23 -5.57
C TYR A 82 -14.04 10.64 -4.24
N THR A 83 -13.97 9.80 -3.22
CA THR A 83 -14.58 10.09 -1.92
C THR A 83 -13.95 11.35 -1.30
N PHE A 84 -12.62 11.42 -1.31
CA PHE A 84 -11.89 12.51 -0.67
C PHE A 84 -11.98 13.81 -1.46
N THR A 85 -11.92 13.76 -2.79
CA THR A 85 -12.05 14.96 -3.62
C THR A 85 -13.48 15.48 -3.64
N LYS A 86 -14.50 14.61 -3.70
CA LYS A 86 -15.89 15.04 -3.87
C LYS A 86 -16.61 15.34 -2.56
N TYR A 87 -16.40 14.54 -1.52
CA TYR A 87 -17.12 14.69 -0.25
C TYR A 87 -16.32 15.42 0.82
N LEU A 88 -14.99 15.27 0.81
CA LEU A 88 -14.11 15.88 1.81
C LEU A 88 -13.39 17.14 1.29
N TYR A 89 -13.49 17.43 -0.02
CA TYR A 89 -12.82 18.56 -0.68
C TYR A 89 -11.31 18.61 -0.41
N ILE A 90 -10.67 17.44 -0.30
CA ILE A 90 -9.23 17.31 -0.11
C ILE A 90 -8.56 17.26 -1.48
N PHE A 91 -7.58 18.14 -1.68
CA PHE A 91 -6.74 18.17 -2.87
C PHE A 91 -5.54 17.24 -2.67
N PHE A 92 -5.40 16.28 -3.57
CA PHE A 92 -4.24 15.40 -3.58
C PHE A 92 -3.10 16.01 -4.40
N PRO A 93 -1.84 15.57 -4.19
CA PRO A 93 -0.72 15.98 -5.02
C PRO A 93 -0.98 15.60 -6.48
N GLU A 94 -1.20 16.62 -7.31
CA GLU A 94 -1.29 16.50 -8.76
C GLU A 94 0.13 16.40 -9.31
N GLY A 95 0.46 15.24 -9.88
CA GLY A 95 1.73 15.06 -10.59
C GLY A 95 1.56 15.28 -12.09
N PHE A 96 2.51 14.76 -12.88
CA PHE A 96 2.39 14.78 -14.34
C PHE A 96 1.15 14.04 -14.86
N LEU A 97 0.60 13.10 -14.10
CA LEU A 97 -0.53 12.26 -14.47
C LEU A 97 -1.66 12.34 -13.42
N PHE A 98 -2.12 13.57 -13.14
CA PHE A 98 -3.28 13.91 -12.28
C PHE A 98 -3.08 13.75 -10.76
#